data_AF-F3CKR4-F1
#
_entry.id   AF-F3CKR4-F1
#
_cell.length_a   1.000
_cell.length_b   1.000
_cell.length_c   1.000
_cell.angle_alpha   90.00
_cell.angle_beta   90.00
_cell.angle_gamma   90.00
#
_symmetry.space_group_name_H-M   'P 1'
#
loop_
_entity.id
_entity.type
_entity.pdbx_description
1 polymer ?
#
loop_
_entity_poly.entity_id
_entity_poly.type
_entity_poly.pdbx_seq_one_letter_code
_entity_poly.pdbx_strand_id
1 'polypeptide(L)'
;FHDGVRYSPAHLGRPELCPELVPLPDSHAKLNRNSFIITDDVNAVRDFSCDCFFFICLAEMAIFLRQQYQLDEALFWQMTADVILDYQRAHPQHRERFELFDVFAPSYEVEELTKRRLLGDGERRFRSVPNPLHTYRPQ
;
A
#
# COMPACT_ATOMS: atom_id res chain seq x y z
N PHE A 1 16.69 2.67 -5.19
CA PHE A 1 16.16 3.14 -3.89
C PHE A 1 16.98 2.49 -2.78
N HIS A 2 17.33 3.22 -1.72
CA HIS A 2 18.12 2.69 -0.59
C HIS A 2 17.25 2.38 0.64
N ASP A 3 16.01 2.88 0.65
CA ASP A 3 14.96 2.62 1.64
C ASP A 3 13.59 2.87 0.96
N GLY A 4 12.48 2.55 1.63
CA GLY A 4 11.12 2.81 1.16
C GLY A 4 10.64 1.86 0.06
N VAL A 5 11.23 0.66 -0.03
CA VAL A 5 10.82 -0.40 -0.95
C VAL A 5 10.37 -1.61 -0.15
N ARG A 6 9.29 -2.24 -0.60
CA ARG A 6 8.84 -3.53 -0.09
C ARG A 6 8.48 -4.45 -1.25
N TYR A 7 8.98 -5.68 -1.23
CA TYR A 7 8.65 -6.66 -2.26
C TYR A 7 8.66 -8.09 -1.72
N SER A 8 7.99 -8.98 -2.47
CA SER A 8 8.01 -10.42 -2.22
C SER A 8 8.83 -11.14 -3.29
N PRO A 9 9.95 -11.80 -2.93
CA PRO A 9 10.80 -12.50 -3.89
C PRO A 9 10.06 -13.54 -4.73
N ALA A 10 9.14 -14.29 -4.10
CA ALA A 10 8.31 -15.30 -4.77
C ALA A 10 7.35 -14.71 -5.83
N HIS A 11 7.08 -13.40 -5.76
CA HIS A 11 6.11 -12.72 -6.61
C HIS A 11 6.76 -11.68 -7.53
N LEU A 12 8.08 -11.73 -7.74
CA LEU A 12 8.74 -10.91 -8.74
C LEU A 12 8.30 -11.34 -10.16
N GLY A 13 8.06 -10.38 -11.05
CA GLY A 13 7.75 -10.67 -12.45
C GLY A 13 8.94 -11.23 -13.25
N ARG A 14 10.15 -11.08 -12.70
CA ARG A 14 11.42 -11.59 -13.22
C ARG A 14 12.28 -12.09 -12.05
N PRO A 15 11.99 -13.28 -11.50
CA PRO A 15 12.68 -13.81 -10.33
C PRO A 15 14.21 -13.93 -10.50
N GLU A 16 14.67 -14.14 -11.73
CA GLU A 16 16.08 -14.21 -12.11
C GLU A 16 16.84 -12.89 -11.92
N LEU A 17 16.12 -11.76 -11.79
CA LEU A 17 16.67 -10.44 -11.52
C LEU A 17 16.50 -10.02 -10.05
N CYS A 18 16.18 -10.95 -9.14
CA CYS A 18 16.07 -10.64 -7.72
C CYS A 18 17.40 -10.08 -7.20
N PRO A 19 17.41 -8.88 -6.58
CA PRO A 19 18.64 -8.30 -6.08
C PRO A 19 19.17 -9.10 -4.90
N GLU A 20 20.49 -9.25 -4.82
CA GLU A 20 21.17 -9.70 -3.62
C GLU A 20 21.26 -8.52 -2.65
N LEU A 21 20.53 -8.60 -1.53
CA LEU A 21 20.57 -7.57 -0.50
C LEU A 21 21.69 -7.85 0.50
N VAL A 22 22.41 -6.80 0.89
CA VAL A 22 23.34 -6.89 2.03
C VAL A 22 22.50 -7.12 3.29
N PRO A 23 22.76 -8.20 4.06
CA PRO A 23 21.98 -8.48 5.25
C PRO A 23 22.14 -7.36 6.28
N LEU A 24 21.03 -6.98 6.90
CA LEU A 24 21.06 -6.03 8.02
C LEU A 24 21.74 -6.70 9.22
N PRO A 25 22.51 -5.96 10.04
CA PRO A 25 23.01 -6.48 11.31
C PRO A 25 21.86 -6.97 12.20
N ASP A 26 22.08 -8.04 12.99
CA ASP A 26 21.07 -8.61 13.90
C ASP A 26 20.47 -7.59 14.89
N SER A 27 21.21 -6.53 15.20
CA SER A 27 20.74 -5.42 16.03
C SER A 27 19.65 -4.58 15.37
N HIS A 28 19.59 -4.51 14.03
CA HIS A 28 18.65 -3.68 13.30
C HIS A 28 17.22 -4.19 13.43
N ALA A 29 17.00 -5.51 13.30
CA ALA A 29 15.68 -6.11 13.48
C ALA A 29 15.12 -5.92 14.90
N LYS A 30 16.00 -5.79 15.91
CA LYS A 30 15.62 -5.49 17.29
C LYS A 30 15.23 -4.02 17.51
N LEU A 31 15.76 -3.12 16.69
CA LEU A 31 15.53 -1.67 16.79
C LEU A 31 14.30 -1.22 16.01
N ASN A 32 14.02 -1.83 14.86
CA ASN A 32 12.88 -1.46 14.03
C ASN A 32 12.28 -2.70 13.34
N ARG A 33 11.19 -3.22 13.91
CA ARG A 33 10.46 -4.36 13.33
C ARG A 33 9.62 -4.01 12.10
N ASN A 34 9.45 -2.72 11.80
CA ASN A 34 8.65 -2.24 10.67
C ASN A 34 9.50 -1.97 9.40
N SER A 35 10.83 -1.86 9.54
CA SER A 35 11.77 -1.59 8.45
C SER A 35 12.27 -2.90 7.83
N PHE A 36 11.39 -3.53 7.05
CA PHE A 36 11.74 -4.68 6.22
C PHE A 36 11.44 -4.38 4.75
N ILE A 37 12.39 -4.77 3.90
CA ILE A 37 12.28 -4.67 2.44
C ILE A 37 11.66 -5.94 1.84
N ILE A 38 11.99 -7.10 2.41
CA ILE A 38 11.55 -8.42 1.93
C ILE A 38 10.41 -8.93 2.80
N THR A 39 9.35 -9.45 2.18
CA THR A 39 8.20 -10.08 2.86
C THR A 39 7.61 -11.21 2.03
N ASP A 40 7.11 -12.25 2.67
CA ASP A 40 6.28 -13.28 2.06
C ASP A 40 4.79 -12.89 2.05
N ASP A 41 4.37 -12.01 2.96
CA ASP A 41 3.03 -11.45 2.99
C ASP A 41 2.80 -10.46 1.82
N VAL A 42 2.01 -10.89 0.84
CA VAL A 42 1.60 -10.07 -0.30
C VAL A 42 0.67 -8.92 0.10
N ASN A 43 -0.10 -9.07 1.18
CA ASN A 43 -0.94 -8.00 1.70
C ASN A 43 -0.07 -6.86 2.24
N ALA A 44 1.03 -7.16 2.93
CA ALA A 44 1.98 -6.13 3.38
C ALA A 44 2.61 -5.33 2.23
N VAL A 45 2.74 -5.91 1.03
CA VAL A 45 3.19 -5.20 -0.19
C VAL A 45 2.10 -4.28 -0.73
N ARG A 46 0.87 -4.80 -0.87
CA ARG A 46 -0.31 -4.00 -1.27
C ARG A 46 -0.54 -2.85 -0.29
N ASP A 47 -0.62 -3.15 1.00
CA ASP A 47 -0.95 -2.21 2.07
C ASP A 47 0.10 -1.12 2.20
N PHE A 48 1.38 -1.42 1.94
CA PHE A 48 2.39 -0.39 1.87
C PHE A 48 2.09 0.66 0.80
N SER A 49 1.64 0.22 -0.38
CA SER A 49 1.26 1.12 -1.48
C SER A 49 -0.04 1.88 -1.15
N CYS A 50 -1.03 1.19 -0.60
CA CYS A 50 -2.31 1.81 -0.19
C CYS A 50 -2.12 2.84 0.93
N ASP A 51 -1.34 2.52 1.97
CA ASP A 51 -1.05 3.43 3.07
C ASP A 51 -0.29 4.67 2.58
N CYS A 52 0.84 4.48 1.91
CA CYS A 52 1.66 5.60 1.45
C CYS A 52 0.97 6.46 0.38
N PHE A 53 0.34 5.84 -0.61
CA PHE A 53 -0.20 6.59 -1.75
C PHE A 53 -1.67 6.94 -1.60
N PHE A 54 -2.54 6.00 -1.22
CA PHE A 54 -3.97 6.32 -1.09
C PHE A 54 -4.26 7.05 0.22
N PHE A 55 -3.82 6.51 1.35
CA PHE A 55 -4.17 7.03 2.66
C PHE A 55 -3.42 8.33 3.01
N ILE A 56 -2.10 8.40 2.77
CA ILE A 56 -1.31 9.60 3.10
C ILE A 56 -1.37 10.65 1.98
N CYS A 57 -1.24 10.26 0.71
CA CYS A 57 -1.11 11.23 -0.38
C CYS A 57 -2.45 11.63 -1.01
N LEU A 58 -3.23 10.67 -1.53
CA LEU A 58 -4.48 10.98 -2.23
C LEU A 58 -5.58 11.47 -1.29
N ALA A 59 -5.65 10.98 -0.05
CA ALA A 59 -6.65 11.45 0.91
C ALA A 59 -6.48 12.95 1.23
N GLU A 60 -5.24 13.44 1.38
CA GLU A 60 -4.97 14.87 1.55
C GLU A 60 -5.46 15.70 0.35
N MET A 61 -5.26 15.18 -0.86
CA MET A 61 -5.81 15.82 -2.07
C MET A 61 -7.34 15.82 -2.08
N ALA A 62 -7.98 14.71 -1.70
CA ALA A 62 -9.44 14.61 -1.62
C ALA A 62 -10.00 15.62 -0.62
N ILE A 63 -9.40 15.71 0.58
CA ILE A 63 -9.76 16.68 1.62
C ILE A 63 -9.60 18.11 1.10
N PHE A 64 -8.46 18.42 0.48
CA PHE A 64 -8.20 19.74 -0.09
C PHE A 64 -9.23 20.12 -1.15
N LEU A 65 -9.52 19.22 -2.10
CA LEU A 65 -10.48 19.48 -3.18
C LEU A 65 -11.90 19.65 -2.65
N ARG A 66 -12.29 18.87 -1.63
CA ARG A 66 -13.57 19.06 -0.94
C ARG A 66 -13.66 20.43 -0.29
N GLN A 67 -12.63 20.84 0.44
CA GLN A 67 -12.64 22.10 1.20
C GLN A 67 -12.62 23.32 0.28
N GLN A 68 -11.77 23.30 -0.76
CA GLN A 68 -11.52 24.48 -1.59
C GLN A 68 -12.42 24.56 -2.83
N TYR A 69 -12.91 23.42 -3.33
CA TYR A 69 -13.64 23.34 -4.59
C TYR A 69 -14.98 22.59 -4.50
N GLN A 70 -15.39 22.19 -3.28
CA GLN A 70 -16.64 21.46 -3.03
C GLN A 70 -16.79 20.17 -3.84
N LEU A 71 -15.66 19.56 -4.22
CA LEU A 71 -15.66 18.24 -4.84
C LEU A 71 -16.01 17.19 -3.78
N ASP A 72 -17.04 16.39 -4.04
CA ASP A 72 -17.42 15.31 -3.14
C ASP A 72 -16.33 14.23 -3.06
N GLU A 73 -16.05 13.73 -1.85
CA GLU A 73 -15.02 12.70 -1.65
C GLU A 73 -15.34 11.39 -2.35
N ALA A 74 -16.62 10.98 -2.40
CA ALA A 74 -17.01 9.78 -3.13
C ALA A 74 -16.78 9.95 -4.63
N LEU A 75 -17.01 11.15 -5.19
CA LEU A 75 -16.69 11.42 -6.58
C LEU A 75 -15.16 11.37 -6.84
N PHE A 76 -14.34 11.88 -5.91
CA PHE A 76 -12.88 11.77 -6.02
C PHE A 76 -12.41 10.30 -6.04
N TRP A 77 -12.93 9.47 -5.13
CA TRP A 77 -12.56 8.06 -5.07
C TRP A 77 -13.13 7.24 -6.24
N GLN A 78 -14.30 7.62 -6.76
CA GLN A 78 -14.83 7.05 -8.00
C GLN A 78 -13.90 7.32 -9.18
N MET A 79 -13.47 8.57 -9.39
CA MET A 79 -12.53 8.90 -10.47
C MET A 79 -11.20 8.15 -10.33
N THR A 80 -10.71 7.99 -9.08
CA THR A 80 -9.51 7.21 -8.78
C THR A 80 -9.71 5.73 -9.15
N ALA A 81 -10.85 5.15 -8.78
CA ALA A 81 -11.22 3.79 -9.16
C ALA A 81 -11.31 3.62 -10.68
N ASP A 82 -11.94 4.56 -11.38
CA ASP A 82 -12.09 4.53 -12.84
C ASP A 82 -10.73 4.48 -13.54
N VAL A 83 -9.74 5.27 -13.11
CA VAL A 83 -8.36 5.23 -13.64
C VAL A 83 -7.72 3.84 -13.46
N ILE A 84 -7.88 3.23 -12.28
CA ILE A 84 -7.34 1.89 -12.00
C ILE A 84 -8.04 0.85 -12.88
N LEU A 85 -9.37 0.90 -12.97
CA LEU A 85 -10.16 -0.05 -13.73
C LEU A 85 -9.93 0.07 -15.24
N ASP A 86 -9.76 1.28 -15.76
CA ASP A 86 -9.34 1.52 -17.15
C ASP A 86 -8.00 0.86 -17.44
N TYR A 87 -7.03 1.01 -16.53
CA TYR A 87 -5.74 0.35 -16.67
C TYR A 87 -5.88 -1.19 -16.67
N GLN A 88 -6.68 -1.74 -15.75
CA GLN A 88 -6.91 -3.18 -15.68
C GLN A 88 -7.59 -3.73 -16.95
N ARG A 89 -8.59 -3.01 -17.49
CA ARG A 89 -9.26 -3.35 -18.75
C ARG A 89 -8.29 -3.34 -19.94
N ALA A 90 -7.38 -2.37 -19.99
CA ALA A 90 -6.39 -2.26 -21.05
C ALA A 90 -5.28 -3.34 -20.97
N HIS A 91 -5.08 -3.95 -19.80
CA HIS A 91 -4.00 -4.93 -19.56
C HIS A 91 -4.52 -6.25 -18.95
N PRO A 92 -5.43 -6.98 -19.65
CA PRO A 92 -6.05 -8.19 -19.12
C PRO A 92 -5.05 -9.31 -18.82
N GLN A 93 -3.87 -9.31 -19.44
CA GLN A 93 -2.78 -10.26 -19.17
C GLN A 93 -2.24 -10.19 -17.73
N HIS A 94 -2.60 -9.16 -16.96
CA HIS A 94 -2.18 -9.00 -15.56
C HIS A 94 -3.28 -9.33 -14.56
N ARG A 95 -4.39 -9.93 -14.99
CA ARG A 95 -5.54 -10.23 -14.12
C ARG A 95 -5.17 -10.95 -12.82
N GLU A 96 -4.39 -12.02 -12.89
CA GLU A 96 -3.94 -12.76 -11.70
C GLU A 96 -3.15 -11.88 -10.73
N ARG A 97 -2.40 -10.89 -11.26
CA ARG A 97 -1.61 -9.94 -10.46
C ARG A 97 -2.50 -8.88 -9.81
N PHE A 98 -3.57 -8.46 -10.50
CA PHE A 98 -4.56 -7.56 -9.92
C PHE A 98 -5.33 -8.24 -8.77
N GLU A 99 -5.67 -9.51 -8.93
CA GLU A 99 -6.32 -10.31 -7.87
C GLU A 99 -5.36 -10.56 -6.69
N LEU A 100 -4.08 -10.84 -6.97
CA LEU A 100 -3.06 -11.05 -5.94
C LEU A 100 -2.78 -9.79 -5.11
N PHE A 101 -2.74 -8.62 -5.75
CA PHE A 101 -2.53 -7.33 -5.11
C PHE A 101 -3.81 -6.48 -5.18
N ASP A 102 -4.92 -7.02 -4.66
CA ASP A 102 -6.25 -6.41 -4.75
C ASP A 102 -6.34 -5.08 -4.01
N VAL A 103 -6.11 -3.98 -4.73
CA VAL A 103 -6.24 -2.60 -4.23
C VAL A 103 -7.69 -2.20 -3.91
N PHE A 104 -8.68 -3.05 -4.24
CA PHE A 104 -10.08 -2.90 -3.90
C PHE A 104 -10.51 -3.78 -2.72
N ALA A 105 -9.57 -4.43 -2.02
CA ALA A 105 -9.85 -5.18 -0.80
C ALA A 105 -10.64 -4.32 0.21
N PRO A 106 -11.51 -4.92 1.06
CA PRO A 106 -12.42 -4.17 1.94
C PRO A 106 -11.71 -3.26 2.94
N SER A 107 -10.49 -3.61 3.32
CA SER A 107 -9.64 -2.83 4.21
C SER A 107 -8.17 -3.07 3.88
N TYR A 108 -7.31 -2.15 4.33
CA TYR A 108 -5.86 -2.31 4.34
C TYR A 108 -5.31 -1.80 5.68
N GLU A 109 -4.10 -2.23 6.03
CA GLU A 109 -3.42 -1.74 7.21
C GLU A 109 -2.69 -0.41 6.95
N VAL A 110 -2.83 0.52 7.88
CA VAL A 110 -2.07 1.79 7.92
C VAL A 110 -1.21 1.86 9.16
N GLU A 111 -0.02 2.45 9.04
CA GLU A 111 0.88 2.60 10.16
C GLU A 111 0.38 3.65 11.17
N GLU A 112 0.40 3.32 12.46
CA GLU A 112 0.02 4.25 13.53
C GLU A 112 1.18 5.18 13.89
N LEU A 113 1.60 6.03 12.95
CA LEU A 113 2.80 6.88 13.03
C LEU A 113 2.88 7.70 14.33
N THR A 114 1.76 8.26 14.80
CA THR A 114 1.73 9.01 16.07
C THR A 114 2.04 8.12 17.27
N LYS A 115 1.43 6.93 17.36
CA LYS A 115 1.71 5.98 18.45
C LYS A 115 3.15 5.50 18.39
N ARG A 116 3.69 5.29 17.20
CA ARG A 116 5.09 4.92 17.00
C ARG A 116 6.05 5.97 17.59
N ARG A 117 5.79 7.26 17.36
CA ARG A 117 6.58 8.35 17.97
C ARG A 117 6.48 8.40 19.51
N LEU A 118 5.33 8.03 20.06
CA LEU A 118 5.08 8.09 21.51
C LEU A 118 5.55 6.84 22.26
N LEU A 119 5.49 5.67 21.64
CA LEU A 119 5.69 4.36 22.27
C LEU A 119 6.92 3.60 21.74
N GLY A 120 7.58 4.12 20.70
CA GLY A 120 8.75 3.53 20.06
C GLY A 120 8.44 2.48 18.98
N ASP A 121 9.52 1.95 18.39
CA ASP A 121 9.51 1.05 17.21
C ASP A 121 9.60 -0.45 17.55
N GLY A 122 9.60 -0.78 18.85
CA GLY A 122 9.82 -2.15 19.32
C GLY A 122 8.71 -3.15 18.99
N GLU A 123 7.54 -2.66 18.58
CA GLU A 123 6.39 -3.50 18.18
C GLU A 123 5.75 -2.97 16.90
N ARG A 124 5.11 -3.89 16.17
CA ARG A 124 4.33 -3.59 14.98
C ARG A 124 3.08 -2.79 15.36
N ARG A 125 2.94 -1.59 14.80
CA ARG A 125 1.86 -0.63 15.11
C ARG A 125 1.09 -0.28 13.85
N PHE A 126 0.11 -1.11 13.54
CA PHE A 126 -0.77 -0.93 12.39
C PHE A 126 -2.21 -1.06 12.83
N ARG A 127 -3.09 -0.39 12.09
CA ARG A 127 -4.54 -0.52 12.24
C ARG A 127 -5.16 -0.82 10.88
N SER A 128 -6.13 -1.72 10.87
CA SER A 128 -6.97 -1.90 9.69
C SER A 128 -7.93 -0.71 9.56
N VAL A 129 -8.05 -0.17 8.35
CA VAL A 129 -8.96 0.92 8.00
C VAL A 129 -9.81 0.54 6.78
N PRO A 130 -11.06 1.02 6.69
CA PRO A 130 -11.89 0.78 5.51
C PRO A 130 -11.25 1.39 4.26
N ASN A 131 -11.31 0.66 3.15
CA ASN A 131 -10.78 1.12 1.87
C ASN A 131 -11.85 1.91 1.10
N PRO A 132 -11.63 3.20 0.78
CA PRO A 132 -12.60 4.01 0.03
C PRO A 132 -12.84 3.48 -1.39
N LEU A 133 -11.90 2.72 -1.96
CA LEU A 133 -12.06 2.12 -3.28
C LEU A 133 -12.99 0.89 -3.26
N HIS A 134 -13.21 0.24 -2.12
CA HIS A 134 -13.88 -1.07 -2.05
C HIS A 134 -15.27 -1.11 -2.71
N THR A 135 -16.04 -0.02 -2.60
CA THR A 135 -17.38 0.06 -3.22
C THR A 135 -17.37 0.03 -4.75
N TYR A 136 -16.21 0.24 -5.38
CA TYR A 136 -16.02 0.23 -6.83
C TYR A 136 -15.35 -1.05 -7.34
N ARG A 137 -15.15 -2.04 -6.45
CA ARG A 137 -14.58 -3.34 -6.83
C ARG A 137 -15.43 -3.98 -7.95
N PRO A 138 -14.82 -4.44 -9.05
CA PRO A 138 -15.53 -5.20 -10.07
C PRO A 138 -16.18 -6.45 -9.47
N GLN A 139 -17.38 -6.77 -9.95
CA GLN A 139 -18.10 -7.99 -9.58
C GLN A 139 -17.44 -9.24 -10.16
#